data_AF-A0A371IP97-F1
#
_entry.id   AF-A0A371IP97-F1
#
_cell.length_a   1.000
_cell.length_b   1.000
_cell.length_c   1.000
_cell.angle_alpha   90.00
_cell.angle_beta   90.00
_cell.angle_gamma   90.00
#
_symmetry.space_group_name_H-M   'P 1'
#
loop_
_entity.id
_entity.type
_entity.pdbx_description
1 polymer ?
#
loop_
_entity_poly.entity_id
_entity_poly.type
_entity_poly.pdbx_seq_one_letter_code
_entity_poly.pdbx_strand_id
1 'polypeptide(L)'
;MGYDVSYHPISPEEMDKLYFSQLKLLKETGKSNISEIVKQRDFKGKEEYEDVIEEKYINVMDAAIKADTNEPFEKEHVFYLAVVQGLFHPYFYTRGTGFSILIEDIPSMKKYLTSWQDIKPMEIVNEVTNGIVENYSGGCYIGYDNVVKLLDDYENDKEIKNCIDEYYEQNSVTFIKALNYAKEHKVGLVEATEVIEPNPLDLKNTTTYSNLLNCDIEGALIYEETAFNQFANALKKEKELGLEKNEEKEENEKKDNSFVKGLKNLFGKH
;
A
#
# COMPACT_ATOMS: atom_id res chain seq x y z
N MET A 1 2.90 15.42 -3.10
CA MET A 1 1.97 14.46 -2.48
C MET A 1 2.79 13.23 -2.16
N GLY A 2 2.64 12.66 -0.96
CA GLY A 2 3.39 11.44 -0.59
C GLY A 2 2.84 10.20 -1.30
N TYR A 3 3.62 9.13 -1.32
CA TYR A 3 3.20 7.80 -1.76
C TYR A 3 2.28 7.14 -0.74
N ASP A 4 1.41 6.25 -1.21
CA ASP A 4 0.70 5.30 -0.36
C ASP A 4 1.55 4.05 -0.22
N VAL A 5 2.33 3.96 0.85
CA VAL A 5 3.33 2.91 1.03
C VAL A 5 2.73 1.76 1.82
N SER A 6 3.13 0.54 1.47
CA SER A 6 2.71 -0.70 2.10
C SER A 6 3.90 -1.64 2.34
N TYR A 7 3.82 -2.40 3.43
CA TYR A 7 4.84 -3.36 3.84
C TYR A 7 4.25 -4.76 3.93
N HIS A 8 4.88 -5.69 3.24
CA HIS A 8 4.40 -7.04 2.94
C HIS A 8 5.37 -8.09 3.50
N PRO A 9 5.06 -8.70 4.66
CA PRO A 9 5.90 -9.75 5.24
C PRO A 9 5.90 -11.02 4.37
N ILE A 10 7.08 -11.44 3.89
CA ILE A 10 7.22 -12.62 3.03
C ILE A 10 8.68 -13.12 2.98
N SER A 11 8.87 -14.44 2.93
CA SER A 11 10.18 -15.07 2.77
C SER A 11 10.50 -15.36 1.30
N PRO A 12 11.79 -15.50 0.91
CA PRO A 12 12.15 -15.88 -0.45
C PRO A 12 11.50 -17.18 -0.93
N GLU A 13 11.34 -18.17 -0.04
CA GLU A 13 10.66 -19.43 -0.36
C GLU A 13 9.18 -19.21 -0.70
N GLU A 14 8.52 -18.31 0.04
CA GLU A 14 7.13 -17.96 -0.23
C GLU A 14 6.98 -17.06 -1.47
N MET A 15 7.93 -16.15 -1.74
CA MET A 15 7.99 -15.40 -3.00
C MET A 15 8.08 -16.34 -4.20
N ASP A 16 8.92 -17.37 -4.11
CA ASP A 16 9.03 -18.37 -5.18
C ASP A 16 7.73 -19.15 -5.36
N LYS A 17 7.19 -19.71 -4.26
CA LYS A 17 5.96 -20.51 -4.29
C LYS A 17 4.77 -19.73 -4.86
N LEU A 18 4.57 -18.49 -4.39
CA LEU A 18 3.40 -17.67 -4.73
C LEU A 18 3.59 -16.85 -6.00
N TYR A 19 4.80 -16.60 -6.46
CA TYR A 19 4.99 -15.71 -7.61
C TYR A 19 5.93 -16.27 -8.65
N PHE A 20 7.22 -16.45 -8.34
CA PHE A 20 8.21 -16.75 -9.37
C PHE A 20 7.99 -18.09 -10.08
N SER A 21 7.74 -19.16 -9.32
CA SER A 21 7.46 -20.48 -9.89
C SER A 21 6.15 -20.50 -10.69
N GLN A 22 5.13 -19.75 -10.26
CA GLN A 22 3.87 -19.64 -11.01
C GLN A 22 4.07 -18.86 -12.30
N LEU A 23 4.83 -17.76 -12.26
CA LEU A 23 5.16 -16.95 -13.42
C LEU A 23 5.91 -17.77 -14.47
N LYS A 24 6.90 -18.56 -14.04
CA LYS A 24 7.66 -19.46 -14.90
C LYS A 24 6.77 -20.52 -15.54
N LEU A 25 5.94 -21.20 -14.74
CA LEU A 25 5.04 -22.25 -15.23
C LEU A 25 4.04 -21.71 -16.25
N LEU A 26 3.49 -20.51 -16.02
CA LEU A 26 2.59 -19.84 -16.95
C LEU A 26 3.29 -19.50 -18.26
N LYS A 27 4.50 -18.92 -18.22
CA LYS A 27 5.27 -18.59 -19.43
C LYS A 27 5.66 -19.82 -20.23
N GLU A 28 5.99 -20.94 -19.58
CA GLU A 28 6.43 -22.16 -20.25
C GLU A 28 5.29 -23.04 -20.77
N THR A 29 4.17 -23.09 -20.05
CA THR A 29 3.12 -24.11 -20.29
C THR A 29 1.71 -23.53 -20.49
N GLY A 30 1.51 -22.24 -20.22
CA GLY A 30 0.19 -21.61 -20.19
C GLY A 30 -0.69 -22.08 -19.03
N LYS A 31 -0.11 -22.70 -17.98
CA LYS A 31 -0.82 -23.22 -16.81
C LYS A 31 -0.21 -22.67 -15.51
N SER A 32 -0.97 -22.74 -14.42
CA SER A 32 -0.50 -22.42 -13.07
C SER A 32 -1.07 -23.40 -12.04
N ASN A 33 -0.51 -23.39 -10.83
CA ASN A 33 -1.06 -24.13 -9.69
C ASN A 33 -1.88 -23.22 -8.76
N ILE A 34 -2.37 -22.07 -9.27
CA ILE A 34 -3.06 -21.04 -8.47
C ILE A 34 -4.27 -21.63 -7.73
N SER A 35 -5.14 -22.37 -8.42
CA SER A 35 -6.33 -22.97 -7.79
C SER A 35 -5.96 -23.93 -6.65
N GLU A 36 -4.88 -24.69 -6.80
CA GLU A 36 -4.39 -25.58 -5.74
C GLU A 36 -3.81 -24.80 -4.56
N ILE A 37 -3.07 -23.72 -4.83
CA ILE A 37 -2.53 -22.82 -3.80
C ILE A 37 -3.67 -22.20 -2.99
N VAL A 38 -4.71 -21.69 -3.66
CA VAL A 38 -5.88 -21.07 -3.00
C VAL A 38 -6.60 -22.10 -2.14
N LYS A 39 -6.92 -23.29 -2.67
CA LYS A 39 -7.61 -24.35 -1.92
C LYS A 39 -6.86 -24.88 -0.70
N GLN A 40 -5.53 -24.75 -0.69
CA GLN A 40 -4.71 -25.12 0.47
C GLN A 40 -4.72 -24.09 1.60
N ARG A 41 -5.27 -22.89 1.36
CA ARG A 41 -5.34 -21.81 2.35
C ARG A 41 -6.64 -21.92 3.14
N ASP A 42 -6.53 -21.69 4.45
CA ASP A 42 -7.69 -21.63 5.33
C ASP A 42 -8.31 -20.22 5.30
N PHE A 43 -9.40 -20.06 4.56
CA PHE A 43 -10.18 -18.82 4.53
C PHE A 43 -11.28 -18.74 5.61
N LYS A 44 -11.27 -19.64 6.61
CA LYS A 44 -12.19 -19.68 7.75
C LYS A 44 -13.68 -19.57 7.36
N GLY A 45 -14.16 -20.52 6.56
CA GLY A 45 -15.59 -20.69 6.29
C GLY A 45 -16.19 -19.65 5.33
N LYS A 46 -15.36 -19.07 4.45
CA LYS A 46 -15.78 -18.15 3.40
C LYS A 46 -15.42 -18.72 2.02
N GLU A 47 -16.07 -19.80 1.63
CA GLU A 47 -15.83 -20.46 0.33
C GLU A 47 -16.04 -19.48 -0.85
N GLU A 48 -17.03 -18.58 -0.75
CA GLU A 48 -17.27 -17.50 -1.72
C GLU A 48 -16.10 -16.50 -1.86
N TYR A 49 -15.18 -16.51 -0.89
CA TYR A 49 -13.98 -15.69 -0.88
C TYR A 49 -12.82 -16.36 -1.63
N GLU A 50 -12.82 -17.69 -1.74
CA GLU A 50 -11.80 -18.45 -2.47
C GLU A 50 -11.84 -18.10 -3.95
N ASP A 51 -13.03 -18.12 -4.56
CA ASP A 51 -13.21 -17.80 -5.98
C ASP A 51 -12.76 -16.37 -6.30
N VAL A 52 -13.07 -15.40 -5.42
CA VAL A 52 -12.67 -13.99 -5.59
C VAL A 52 -11.16 -13.83 -5.47
N ILE A 53 -10.52 -14.53 -4.53
CA ILE A 53 -9.06 -14.48 -4.37
C ILE A 53 -8.36 -15.19 -5.53
N GLU A 54 -8.88 -16.34 -5.98
CA GLU A 54 -8.37 -17.06 -7.15
C GLU A 54 -8.44 -16.18 -8.40
N GLU A 55 -9.58 -15.54 -8.67
CA GLU A 55 -9.74 -14.62 -9.81
C GLU A 55 -8.75 -13.45 -9.74
N LYS A 56 -8.63 -12.78 -8.58
CA LYS A 56 -7.67 -11.70 -8.39
C LYS A 56 -6.23 -12.15 -8.64
N TYR A 57 -5.86 -13.32 -8.10
CA TYR A 57 -4.52 -13.85 -8.27
C TYR A 57 -4.23 -14.17 -9.73
N ILE A 58 -5.16 -14.80 -10.46
CA ILE A 58 -5.04 -15.04 -11.90
C ILE A 58 -4.85 -13.72 -12.65
N ASN A 59 -5.66 -12.71 -12.37
CA ASN A 59 -5.56 -11.40 -13.03
C ASN A 59 -4.20 -10.73 -12.82
N VAL A 60 -3.64 -10.82 -11.61
CA VAL A 60 -2.30 -10.30 -11.30
C VAL A 60 -1.22 -11.06 -12.08
N MET A 61 -1.33 -12.39 -12.16
CA MET A 61 -0.37 -13.20 -12.91
C MET A 61 -0.47 -12.98 -14.43
N ASP A 62 -1.68 -12.75 -14.96
CA ASP A 62 -1.93 -12.40 -16.36
C ASP A 62 -1.37 -11.03 -16.75
N ALA A 63 -1.24 -10.11 -15.80
CA ALA A 63 -0.50 -8.87 -15.96
C ALA A 63 1.01 -9.13 -15.90
N ALA A 64 1.47 -9.87 -14.87
CA ALA A 64 2.89 -10.17 -14.65
C ALA A 64 3.57 -10.92 -15.82
N ILE A 65 2.85 -11.80 -16.53
CA ILE A 65 3.42 -12.48 -17.72
C ILE A 65 3.71 -11.51 -18.88
N LYS A 66 3.06 -10.34 -18.91
CA LYS A 66 3.21 -9.29 -19.92
C LYS A 66 4.21 -8.20 -19.50
N ALA A 67 4.90 -8.39 -18.37
CA ALA A 67 5.86 -7.43 -17.84
C ALA A 67 6.88 -6.99 -18.90
N ASP A 68 7.14 -5.68 -18.97
CA ASP A 68 8.15 -5.13 -19.88
C ASP A 68 9.55 -5.41 -19.33
N THR A 69 10.36 -6.15 -20.07
CA THR A 69 11.73 -6.49 -19.67
C THR A 69 12.68 -5.29 -19.62
N ASN A 70 12.30 -4.15 -20.21
CA ASN A 70 13.07 -2.90 -20.17
C ASN A 70 12.76 -2.04 -18.94
N GLU A 71 11.68 -2.36 -18.22
CA GLU A 71 11.30 -1.65 -17.00
C GLU A 71 12.00 -2.26 -15.77
N PRO A 72 12.17 -1.48 -14.68
CA PRO A 72 12.78 -1.97 -13.45
C PRO A 72 12.05 -3.20 -12.87
N PHE A 73 12.82 -4.11 -12.28
CA PHE A 73 12.32 -5.31 -11.61
C PHE A 73 11.31 -4.96 -10.51
N GLU A 74 11.54 -3.86 -9.79
CA GLU A 74 10.66 -3.41 -8.72
C GLU A 74 9.28 -3.02 -9.23
N LYS A 75 9.24 -2.26 -10.32
CA LYS A 75 8.01 -1.81 -10.98
C LYS A 75 7.20 -2.99 -11.53
N GLU A 76 7.87 -3.89 -12.23
CA GLU A 76 7.18 -4.96 -12.94
C GLU A 76 6.89 -6.19 -12.08
N HIS A 77 7.78 -6.58 -11.18
CA HIS A 77 7.68 -7.87 -10.49
C HIS A 77 7.44 -7.71 -8.99
N VAL A 78 8.13 -6.80 -8.32
CA VAL A 78 7.97 -6.63 -6.87
C VAL A 78 6.60 -6.05 -6.54
N PHE A 79 6.05 -5.15 -7.35
CA PHE A 79 4.68 -4.67 -7.19
C PHE A 79 3.66 -5.82 -7.23
N TYR A 80 3.67 -6.65 -8.28
CA TYR A 80 2.75 -7.79 -8.37
C TYR A 80 2.98 -8.83 -7.27
N LEU A 81 4.24 -9.05 -6.86
CA LEU A 81 4.57 -9.90 -5.72
C LEU A 81 3.91 -9.39 -4.43
N ALA A 82 3.98 -8.09 -4.15
CA ALA A 82 3.35 -7.47 -2.99
C ALA A 82 1.82 -7.61 -3.04
N VAL A 83 1.21 -7.39 -4.21
CA VAL A 83 -0.22 -7.60 -4.42
C VAL A 83 -0.61 -9.05 -4.10
N VAL A 84 0.12 -10.04 -4.64
CA VAL A 84 -0.13 -11.47 -4.39
C VAL A 84 0.06 -11.84 -2.93
N GLN A 85 1.12 -11.34 -2.28
CA GLN A 85 1.35 -11.56 -0.84
C GLN A 85 0.12 -11.10 -0.03
N GLY A 86 -0.39 -9.91 -0.32
CA GLY A 86 -1.51 -9.32 0.42
C GLY A 86 -2.82 -10.08 0.23
N LEU A 87 -2.96 -10.93 -0.81
CA LEU A 87 -4.15 -11.78 -0.98
C LEU A 87 -4.26 -12.82 0.14
N PHE A 88 -3.12 -13.29 0.66
CA PHE A 88 -3.04 -14.40 1.60
C PHE A 88 -2.59 -14.00 3.00
N HIS A 89 -1.85 -12.91 3.13
CA HIS A 89 -1.20 -12.52 4.37
C HIS A 89 -1.46 -11.06 4.73
N PRO A 90 -1.40 -10.72 6.04
CA PRO A 90 -1.44 -9.34 6.48
C PRO A 90 -0.37 -8.49 5.81
N TYR A 91 -0.70 -7.21 5.59
CA TYR A 91 0.23 -6.17 5.16
C TYR A 91 -0.13 -4.84 5.85
N PHE A 92 0.83 -3.91 5.86
CA PHE A 92 0.79 -2.74 6.73
C PHE A 92 0.96 -1.47 5.92
N TYR A 93 0.10 -0.47 6.11
CA TYR A 93 0.09 0.75 5.33
C TYR A 93 0.69 1.94 6.08
N THR A 94 1.45 2.79 5.38
CA THR A 94 1.94 4.08 5.88
C THR A 94 1.75 5.17 4.84
N ARG A 95 1.31 6.36 5.27
CA ARG A 95 1.18 7.51 4.37
C ARG A 95 2.49 8.26 4.26
N GLY A 96 3.00 8.38 3.03
CA GLY A 96 4.12 9.27 2.67
C GLY A 96 5.48 8.90 3.26
N THR A 97 5.61 7.72 3.86
CA THR A 97 6.83 7.28 4.56
C THR A 97 7.22 5.88 4.06
N GLY A 98 8.38 5.81 3.39
CA GLY A 98 8.92 4.60 2.79
C GLY A 98 10.37 4.36 3.22
N PHE A 99 10.77 3.12 3.43
CA PHE A 99 12.14 2.78 3.80
C PHE A 99 13.13 3.06 2.66
N SER A 100 12.73 2.82 1.40
CA SER A 100 13.56 3.22 0.24
C SER A 100 13.75 4.73 0.19
N ILE A 101 12.74 5.51 0.56
CA ILE A 101 12.78 6.97 0.56
C ILE A 101 13.64 7.47 1.72
N LEU A 102 13.51 6.88 2.93
CA LEU A 102 14.39 7.14 4.07
C LEU A 102 15.87 6.96 3.70
N ILE A 103 16.19 5.95 2.91
CA ILE A 103 17.55 5.66 2.46
C ILE A 103 18.14 6.76 1.57
N GLU A 104 17.32 7.49 0.82
CA GLU A 104 17.78 8.62 0.00
C GLU A 104 18.35 9.74 0.87
N ASP A 105 17.67 10.04 1.99
CA ASP A 105 18.08 11.04 2.96
C ASP A 105 19.18 10.51 3.90
N ILE A 106 19.13 9.22 4.24
CA ILE A 106 20.00 8.59 5.24
C ILE A 106 20.62 7.30 4.66
N PRO A 107 21.66 7.42 3.81
CA PRO A 107 22.23 6.30 3.07
C PRO A 107 22.82 5.18 3.93
N SER A 108 23.15 5.45 5.21
CA SER A 108 23.62 4.41 6.15
C SER A 108 22.57 3.33 6.42
N MET A 109 21.27 3.65 6.24
CA MET A 109 20.17 2.69 6.38
C MET A 109 20.19 1.56 5.34
N LYS A 110 20.95 1.71 4.24
CA LYS A 110 21.16 0.64 3.26
C LYS A 110 21.73 -0.64 3.87
N LYS A 111 22.38 -0.56 5.04
CA LYS A 111 22.92 -1.73 5.78
C LYS A 111 21.86 -2.78 6.17
N TYR A 112 20.57 -2.44 6.11
CA TYR A 112 19.46 -3.34 6.40
C TYR A 112 18.81 -3.92 5.14
N LEU A 113 19.21 -3.50 3.95
CA LEU A 113 18.65 -4.06 2.72
C LEU A 113 19.25 -5.42 2.41
N THR A 114 18.42 -6.29 1.86
CA THR A 114 18.85 -7.46 1.12
C THR A 114 18.63 -7.16 -0.36
N SER A 115 19.65 -7.35 -1.20
CA SER A 115 19.52 -6.96 -2.61
C SER A 115 18.54 -7.87 -3.33
N TRP A 116 17.66 -7.27 -4.14
CA TRP A 116 16.81 -8.03 -5.03
C TRP A 116 17.62 -8.89 -6.01
N GLN A 117 18.85 -8.49 -6.34
CA GLN A 117 19.71 -9.26 -7.24
C GLN A 117 20.10 -10.64 -6.66
N ASP A 118 20.10 -10.78 -5.33
CA ASP A 118 20.41 -12.03 -4.64
C ASP A 118 19.21 -12.99 -4.57
N ILE A 119 17.99 -12.46 -4.77
CA ILE A 119 16.72 -13.21 -4.61
C ILE A 119 16.02 -13.42 -5.95
N LYS A 120 16.15 -12.46 -6.86
CA LYS A 120 15.51 -12.48 -8.18
C LYS A 120 15.94 -13.72 -8.97
N PRO A 121 14.99 -14.50 -9.52
CA PRO A 121 15.30 -15.62 -10.41
C PRO A 121 16.12 -15.16 -11.62
N MET A 122 17.08 -15.98 -12.03
CA MET A 122 18.01 -15.66 -13.13
C MET A 122 17.29 -15.43 -14.47
N GLU A 123 16.14 -16.08 -14.67
CA GLU A 123 15.33 -15.97 -15.88
C GLU A 123 14.62 -14.61 -16.01
N ILE A 124 14.46 -13.86 -14.92
CA ILE A 124 13.92 -12.50 -14.96
C ILE A 124 15.06 -11.55 -15.27
N VAL A 125 15.04 -10.94 -16.45
CA VAL A 125 16.15 -10.12 -16.95
C VAL A 125 16.08 -8.64 -16.56
N ASN A 126 14.95 -8.18 -16.01
CA ASN A 126 14.73 -6.79 -15.60
C ASN A 126 15.85 -6.25 -14.70
N GLU A 127 16.24 -5.01 -14.89
CA GLU A 127 17.26 -4.36 -14.06
C GLU A 127 16.76 -4.14 -12.64
N VAL A 128 17.61 -4.37 -11.64
CA VAL A 128 17.30 -4.16 -10.23
C VAL A 128 17.76 -2.77 -9.80
N THR A 129 16.86 -2.00 -9.20
CA THR A 129 17.14 -0.63 -8.71
C THR A 129 17.21 -0.54 -7.18
N ASN A 130 16.68 -1.53 -6.47
CA ASN A 130 16.53 -1.64 -5.01
C ASN A 130 15.78 -0.47 -4.35
N GLY A 131 14.77 0.09 -5.02
CA GLY A 131 13.95 1.16 -4.46
C GLY A 131 12.70 1.46 -5.28
N ILE A 132 11.90 2.40 -4.77
CA ILE A 132 10.68 2.89 -5.43
C ILE A 132 11.09 3.76 -6.62
N VAL A 133 10.63 3.42 -7.82
CA VAL A 133 10.94 4.19 -9.04
C VAL A 133 9.84 5.20 -9.37
N GLU A 134 8.58 4.81 -9.18
CA GLU A 134 7.38 5.63 -9.41
C GLU A 134 6.18 5.07 -8.65
N ASN A 135 4.98 5.60 -8.89
CA ASN A 135 3.75 5.04 -8.33
C ASN A 135 3.52 3.61 -8.86
N TYR A 136 2.79 2.79 -8.11
CA TYR A 136 2.53 1.38 -8.46
C TYR A 136 3.83 0.59 -8.66
N SER A 137 4.78 0.78 -7.76
CA SER A 137 6.10 0.15 -7.82
C SER A 137 6.39 -0.62 -6.54
N GLY A 138 7.14 -1.70 -6.66
CA GLY A 138 7.82 -2.26 -5.50
C GLY A 138 8.91 -1.31 -4.98
N GLY A 139 9.32 -1.53 -3.75
CA GLY A 139 10.43 -0.85 -3.13
C GLY A 139 11.52 -1.83 -2.74
N CYS A 140 12.17 -1.54 -1.62
CA CYS A 140 13.24 -2.35 -1.09
C CYS A 140 12.74 -3.65 -0.42
N TYR A 141 13.68 -4.57 -0.17
CA TYR A 141 13.45 -5.74 0.65
C TYR A 141 14.38 -5.73 1.87
N ILE A 142 13.79 -5.97 3.03
CA ILE A 142 14.52 -6.20 4.28
C ILE A 142 14.40 -7.70 4.58
N GLY A 143 15.46 -8.48 4.31
CA GLY A 143 15.47 -9.91 4.61
C GLY A 143 15.34 -10.19 6.11
N TYR A 144 14.93 -11.40 6.49
CA TYR A 144 14.64 -11.76 7.88
C TYR A 144 15.75 -11.39 8.87
N ASP A 145 17.01 -11.74 8.58
CA ASP A 145 18.14 -11.41 9.46
C ASP A 145 18.32 -9.90 9.63
N ASN A 146 18.04 -9.13 8.57
CA ASN A 146 18.07 -7.69 8.60
C ASN A 146 16.86 -7.08 9.32
N VAL A 147 15.68 -7.70 9.27
CA VAL A 147 14.52 -7.32 10.09
C VAL A 147 14.87 -7.47 11.57
N VAL A 148 15.47 -8.61 11.95
CA VAL A 148 15.89 -8.86 13.33
C VAL A 148 16.93 -7.83 13.77
N LYS A 149 17.93 -7.56 12.93
CA LYS A 149 18.96 -6.56 13.20
C LYS A 149 18.41 -5.14 13.29
N LEU A 150 17.50 -4.75 12.40
CA LEU A 150 16.87 -3.43 12.40
C LEU A 150 16.05 -3.20 13.68
N LEU A 151 15.30 -4.20 14.12
CA LEU A 151 14.57 -4.12 15.39
C LEU A 151 15.52 -4.05 16.60
N ASP A 152 16.61 -4.83 16.61
CA ASP A 152 17.60 -4.78 17.69
C ASP A 152 18.29 -3.40 17.76
N ASP A 153 18.70 -2.86 16.62
CA ASP A 153 19.26 -1.51 16.51
C ASP A 153 18.21 -0.45 16.89
N TYR A 154 16.92 -0.61 16.53
CA TYR A 154 15.85 0.30 16.95
C TYR A 154 15.62 0.31 18.47
N GLU A 155 15.76 -0.84 19.13
CA GLU A 155 15.59 -0.96 20.58
C GLU A 155 16.81 -0.45 21.36
N ASN A 156 18.03 -0.64 20.82
CA ASN A 156 19.28 -0.46 21.57
C ASN A 156 20.16 0.70 21.09
N ASP A 157 19.97 1.21 19.87
CA ASP A 157 20.70 2.33 19.30
C ASP A 157 19.80 3.58 19.20
N LYS A 158 20.11 4.60 20.00
CA LYS A 158 19.35 5.85 20.06
C LYS A 158 19.38 6.62 18.74
N GLU A 159 20.47 6.54 17.98
CA GLU A 159 20.57 7.25 16.71
C GLU A 159 19.64 6.61 15.68
N ILE A 160 19.60 5.28 15.63
CA ILE A 160 18.68 4.53 14.75
C ILE A 160 17.23 4.74 15.17
N LYS A 161 16.95 4.70 16.47
CA LYS A 161 15.60 4.95 16.99
C LYS A 161 15.09 6.34 16.61
N ASN A 162 15.87 7.38 16.90
CA ASN A 162 15.49 8.76 16.57
C ASN A 162 15.32 8.94 15.06
N CYS A 163 16.23 8.36 14.26
CA CYS A 163 16.13 8.41 12.81
C CYS A 163 14.80 7.83 12.29
N ILE A 164 14.37 6.67 12.80
CA ILE A 164 13.13 6.04 12.38
C ILE A 164 11.92 6.80 12.90
N ASP A 165 11.92 7.20 14.18
CA ASP A 165 10.80 7.92 14.79
C ASP A 165 10.58 9.31 14.15
N GLU A 166 11.65 10.06 13.88
CA GLU A 166 11.57 11.37 13.24
C GLU A 166 11.12 11.27 11.78
N TYR A 167 11.58 10.24 11.05
CA TYR A 167 11.18 10.07 9.65
C TYR A 167 9.74 9.55 9.49
N TYR A 168 9.35 8.54 10.27
CA TYR A 168 8.02 7.94 10.17
C TYR A 168 6.95 8.72 10.94
N GLU A 169 7.34 9.55 11.91
CA GLU A 169 6.44 10.31 12.79
C GLU A 169 5.34 9.39 13.37
N GLN A 170 4.06 9.77 13.22
CA GLN A 170 2.90 8.95 13.60
C GLN A 170 2.85 7.57 12.92
N ASN A 171 3.45 7.39 11.73
CA ASN A 171 3.47 6.11 11.03
C ASN A 171 4.47 5.10 11.63
N SER A 172 5.33 5.54 12.56
CA SER A 172 6.37 4.69 13.17
C SER A 172 5.76 3.45 13.82
N VAL A 173 4.59 3.59 14.46
CA VAL A 173 3.85 2.49 15.09
C VAL A 173 3.55 1.39 14.06
N THR A 174 3.02 1.76 12.89
CA THR A 174 2.68 0.80 11.84
C THR A 174 3.91 0.14 11.22
N PHE A 175 4.98 0.90 10.99
CA PHE A 175 6.22 0.34 10.45
C PHE A 175 6.89 -0.65 11.42
N ILE A 176 6.99 -0.29 12.71
CA ILE A 176 7.52 -1.18 13.74
C ILE A 176 6.63 -2.41 13.93
N LYS A 177 5.31 -2.28 13.80
CA LYS A 177 4.38 -3.41 13.81
C LYS A 177 4.63 -4.37 12.65
N ALA A 178 4.88 -3.85 11.45
CA ALA A 178 5.22 -4.65 10.28
C ALA A 178 6.51 -5.46 10.47
N LEU A 179 7.56 -4.82 11.02
CA LEU A 179 8.82 -5.48 11.36
C LEU A 179 8.64 -6.56 12.43
N ASN A 180 7.88 -6.27 13.49
CA ASN A 180 7.60 -7.25 14.55
C ASN A 180 6.84 -8.46 14.01
N TYR A 181 5.84 -8.24 13.15
CA TYR A 181 5.12 -9.33 12.49
C TYR A 181 6.08 -10.18 11.65
N ALA A 182 6.94 -9.55 10.85
CA ALA A 182 7.93 -10.25 10.02
C ALA A 182 8.91 -11.07 10.89
N LYS A 183 9.40 -10.51 12.00
CA LYS A 183 10.25 -11.21 12.98
C LYS A 183 9.57 -12.42 13.60
N GLU A 184 8.32 -12.27 14.04
CA GLU A 184 7.53 -13.35 14.65
C GLU A 184 7.32 -14.53 13.68
N HIS A 185 7.06 -14.22 12.41
CA HIS A 185 6.79 -15.20 11.37
C HIS A 185 8.05 -15.71 10.66
N LYS A 186 9.23 -15.20 11.02
CA LYS A 186 10.53 -15.53 10.42
C LYS A 186 10.60 -15.27 8.91
N VAL A 187 10.05 -14.14 8.49
CA VAL A 187 10.02 -13.70 7.10
C VAL A 187 10.72 -12.34 6.96
N GLY A 188 11.02 -11.93 5.73
CA GLY A 188 11.46 -10.55 5.46
C GLY A 188 10.28 -9.61 5.24
N LEU A 189 10.57 -8.39 4.80
CA LEU A 189 9.59 -7.34 4.58
C LEU A 189 9.80 -6.66 3.23
N VAL A 190 8.81 -6.77 2.33
CA VAL A 190 8.79 -6.10 1.02
C VAL A 190 8.06 -4.77 1.16
N GLU A 191 8.64 -3.71 0.62
CA GLU A 191 7.96 -2.43 0.43
C GLU A 191 7.28 -2.39 -0.94
N ALA A 192 6.13 -1.74 -1.04
CA ALA A 192 5.48 -1.42 -2.31
C ALA A 192 4.59 -0.17 -2.16
N THR A 193 4.33 0.52 -3.26
CA THR A 193 3.48 1.70 -3.30
C THR A 193 2.17 1.43 -4.03
N GLU A 194 1.09 2.09 -3.60
CA GLU A 194 -0.25 2.06 -4.19
C GLU A 194 -0.87 0.64 -4.34
N VAL A 195 -0.42 -0.33 -3.52
CA VAL A 195 -1.14 -1.60 -3.36
C VAL A 195 -2.51 -1.35 -2.70
N ILE A 196 -2.58 -0.34 -1.85
CA ILE A 196 -3.79 0.21 -1.23
C ILE A 196 -3.75 1.73 -1.34
N GLU A 197 -4.91 2.34 -1.61
CA GLU A 197 -5.08 3.78 -1.70
C GLU A 197 -6.25 4.17 -0.77
N PRO A 198 -5.98 4.44 0.52
CA PRO A 198 -7.02 4.81 1.46
C PRO A 198 -7.66 6.14 1.10
N ASN A 199 -8.99 6.21 1.20
CA ASN A 199 -9.70 7.48 1.12
C ASN A 199 -9.88 8.05 2.54
N PRO A 200 -9.09 9.06 2.95
CA PRO A 200 -9.10 9.55 4.32
C PRO A 200 -10.36 10.35 4.68
N LEU A 201 -11.26 10.62 3.72
CA LEU A 201 -12.55 11.26 3.99
C LEU A 201 -13.69 10.24 4.13
N ASP A 202 -13.48 9.04 3.59
CA ASP A 202 -14.41 7.92 3.70
C ASP A 202 -13.66 6.62 3.47
N LEU A 203 -13.18 6.01 4.55
CA LEU A 203 -12.40 4.77 4.49
C LEU A 203 -13.16 3.60 3.83
N LYS A 204 -14.49 3.67 3.72
CA LYS A 204 -15.30 2.66 2.99
C LYS A 204 -15.07 2.70 1.49
N ASN A 205 -14.61 3.83 0.96
CA ASN A 205 -14.26 4.02 -0.45
C ASN A 205 -12.75 3.89 -0.70
N THR A 206 -12.05 3.12 0.15
CA THR A 206 -10.64 2.74 -0.06
C THR A 206 -10.54 1.75 -1.23
N THR A 207 -9.59 1.98 -2.14
CA THR A 207 -9.26 1.05 -3.22
C THR A 207 -8.02 0.22 -2.87
N THR A 208 -7.95 -1.00 -3.40
CA THR A 208 -6.78 -1.86 -3.27
C THR A 208 -6.69 -2.84 -4.43
N TYR A 209 -5.47 -3.11 -4.86
CA TYR A 209 -5.14 -4.15 -5.84
C TYR A 209 -5.09 -5.54 -5.20
N SER A 210 -4.95 -5.60 -3.87
CA SER A 210 -4.85 -6.83 -3.11
C SER A 210 -6.16 -7.13 -2.36
N ASN A 211 -6.05 -7.74 -1.19
CA ASN A 211 -7.15 -8.03 -0.29
C ASN A 211 -7.20 -6.97 0.84
N LEU A 212 -8.26 -6.16 0.87
CA LEU A 212 -8.45 -5.13 1.90
C LEU A 212 -8.57 -5.73 3.32
N LEU A 213 -9.12 -6.94 3.46
CA LEU A 213 -9.30 -7.59 4.77
C LEU A 213 -7.97 -7.98 5.42
N ASN A 214 -6.89 -8.04 4.64
CA ASN A 214 -5.55 -8.32 5.12
C ASN A 214 -4.74 -7.02 5.37
N CYS A 215 -5.24 -5.85 4.98
CA CYS A 215 -4.58 -4.61 5.36
C CYS A 215 -4.81 -4.35 6.84
N ASP A 216 -3.73 -4.14 7.59
CA ASP A 216 -3.83 -3.59 8.92
C ASP A 216 -4.42 -2.18 8.86
N ILE A 217 -5.46 -1.94 9.66
CA ILE A 217 -6.28 -0.72 9.57
C ILE A 217 -5.60 0.51 10.21
N GLU A 218 -4.60 0.29 11.08
CA GLU A 218 -4.04 1.34 11.94
C GLU A 218 -3.43 2.49 11.12
N GLY A 219 -2.66 2.18 10.09
CA GLY A 219 -2.10 3.19 9.20
C GLY A 219 -3.15 4.04 8.48
N ALA A 220 -4.25 3.43 8.05
CA ALA A 220 -5.32 4.14 7.36
C ALA A 220 -6.07 5.09 8.30
N LEU A 221 -6.25 4.69 9.57
CA LEU A 221 -6.81 5.56 10.62
C LEU A 221 -5.88 6.72 10.96
N ILE A 222 -4.57 6.49 11.01
CA ILE A 222 -3.58 7.55 11.20
C ILE A 222 -3.66 8.56 10.05
N TYR A 223 -3.81 8.09 8.80
CA TYR A 223 -3.96 8.97 7.66
C TYR A 223 -5.28 9.77 7.69
N GLU A 224 -6.39 9.13 8.02
CA GLU A 224 -7.69 9.78 8.24
C GLU A 224 -7.56 10.93 9.26
N GLU A 225 -7.01 10.65 10.45
CA GLU A 225 -6.81 11.65 11.50
C GLU A 225 -5.90 12.80 11.03
N THR A 226 -4.79 12.48 10.37
CA THR A 226 -3.84 13.47 9.85
C THR A 226 -4.50 14.37 8.81
N ALA A 227 -5.29 13.80 7.89
CA ALA A 227 -6.01 14.56 6.88
C ALA A 227 -7.06 15.48 7.52
N PHE A 228 -7.85 14.99 8.47
CA PHE A 228 -8.83 15.81 9.20
C PHE A 228 -8.16 16.99 9.92
N ASN A 229 -7.03 16.75 10.58
CA ASN A 229 -6.27 17.80 11.25
C ASN A 229 -5.74 18.84 10.26
N GLN A 230 -5.26 18.42 9.08
CA GLN A 230 -4.83 19.33 8.01
C GLN A 230 -5.99 20.17 7.46
N PHE A 231 -7.16 19.57 7.21
CA PHE A 231 -8.36 20.28 6.80
C PHE A 231 -8.82 21.30 7.84
N ALA A 232 -8.87 20.91 9.12
CA ALA A 232 -9.27 21.81 10.21
C ALA A 232 -8.31 23.00 10.34
N ASN A 233 -7.00 22.76 10.20
CA ASN A 233 -6.00 23.82 10.24
C ASN A 233 -6.07 24.75 9.02
N ALA A 234 -6.37 24.22 7.83
CA ALA A 234 -6.58 25.03 6.63
C ALA A 234 -7.79 25.96 6.80
N LEU A 235 -8.92 25.45 7.30
CA LEU A 235 -10.12 26.24 7.58
C LEU A 235 -9.88 27.33 8.64
N LYS A 236 -9.09 27.04 9.69
CA LYS A 236 -8.70 28.05 10.69
C LYS A 236 -7.86 29.15 10.05
N LYS A 237 -6.86 28.81 9.25
CA LYS A 237 -6.02 29.78 8.54
C LYS A 237 -6.83 30.63 7.57
N GLU A 238 -7.80 30.05 6.86
CA GLU A 238 -8.69 30.78 5.94
C GLU A 238 -9.53 31.83 6.70
N LYS A 239 -10.07 31.45 7.87
CA LYS A 239 -10.79 32.38 8.77
C LYS A 239 -9.89 33.47 9.33
N GLU A 240 -8.67 33.14 9.75
CA GLU A 240 -7.69 34.10 10.26
C GLU A 240 -7.20 35.08 9.18
N LEU A 241 -7.16 34.65 7.91
CA LEU A 241 -6.77 35.48 6.76
C LEU A 241 -7.92 36.36 6.24
N GLY A 242 -9.11 36.33 6.87
CA GLY A 242 -10.23 37.21 6.51
C GLY A 242 -10.81 36.93 5.11
N LEU A 243 -10.65 35.71 4.59
CA LEU A 243 -11.22 35.28 3.31
C LEU A 243 -12.68 34.81 3.46
N GLU A 244 -13.47 35.44 4.31
CA GLU A 244 -14.93 35.33 4.19
C GLU A 244 -15.31 36.10 2.91
N LYS A 245 -15.75 35.36 1.89
CA LYS A 245 -16.48 35.94 0.77
C LYS A 245 -17.62 36.77 1.36
N ASN A 246 -17.62 38.07 1.03
CA ASN A 246 -18.77 38.94 1.26
C ASN A 246 -20.03 38.31 0.62
N GLU A 247 -20.81 37.58 1.39
CA GLU A 247 -22.20 37.21 1.06
C GLU A 247 -23.20 38.30 1.48
N GLU A 248 -22.74 39.55 1.63
CA GLU A 248 -23.61 40.71 1.75
C GLU A 248 -23.46 41.62 0.53
N LYS A 249 -24.15 41.28 -0.57
CA LYS A 249 -24.73 42.23 -1.54
C LYS A 249 -25.54 41.52 -2.64
N GLU A 250 -26.62 40.85 -2.27
CA GLU A 250 -27.76 40.65 -3.17
C GLU A 250 -29.07 40.97 -2.43
N GLU A 251 -29.17 42.20 -1.92
CA GLU A 251 -30.45 42.75 -1.45
C GLU A 251 -31.00 43.87 -2.36
N ASN A 252 -30.43 44.05 -3.55
CA ASN A 252 -30.96 45.01 -4.53
C ASN A 252 -31.09 44.38 -5.92
N GLU A 253 -32.04 43.46 -6.07
CA GLU A 253 -32.87 43.38 -7.28
C GLU A 253 -34.17 42.59 -7.02
N LYS A 254 -35.10 43.23 -6.31
CA LYS A 254 -36.52 42.95 -6.53
C LYS A 254 -36.86 43.37 -7.96
N LYS A 255 -37.03 42.40 -8.85
CA LYS A 255 -38.05 42.34 -9.94
C LYS A 255 -37.70 41.19 -10.90
N ASP A 256 -38.31 40.02 -10.76
CA ASP A 256 -39.49 39.65 -11.56
C ASP A 256 -39.87 38.16 -11.34
N ASN A 257 -41.10 37.99 -10.85
CA ASN A 257 -42.07 36.96 -11.22
C ASN A 257 -41.68 35.46 -11.35
N SER A 258 -42.04 34.73 -10.28
CA SER A 258 -43.07 33.67 -10.31
C SER A 258 -42.85 32.35 -11.08
N PHE A 259 -41.69 31.68 -10.95
CA PHE A 259 -41.56 30.30 -11.48
C PHE A 259 -41.40 29.17 -10.44
N VAL A 260 -41.19 29.47 -9.15
CA VAL A 260 -40.83 28.44 -8.15
C VAL A 260 -41.97 28.10 -7.16
N LYS A 261 -43.18 28.62 -7.37
CA LYS A 261 -44.35 28.27 -6.53
C LYS A 261 -45.06 26.97 -6.96
N GLY A 262 -44.47 26.16 -7.84
CA GLY A 262 -45.19 25.12 -8.59
C GLY A 262 -44.83 23.65 -8.39
N LEU A 263 -43.71 23.26 -7.75
CA LEU A 263 -43.27 21.84 -7.79
C LEU A 263 -42.79 21.28 -6.45
N LYS A 264 -43.44 21.68 -5.34
CA LYS A 264 -43.34 21.01 -4.03
C LYS A 264 -44.58 20.20 -3.64
N ASN A 265 -45.44 19.88 -4.61
CA ASN A 265 -46.53 18.92 -4.46
C ASN A 265 -46.37 17.84 -5.52
N LEU A 266 -45.81 16.68 -5.15
CA LEU A 266 -46.24 15.34 -5.55
C LEU A 266 -45.21 14.31 -5.05
N PHE A 267 -45.27 14.03 -3.75
CA PHE A 267 -44.96 12.67 -3.28
C PHE A 267 -45.96 11.71 -3.93
N GLY A 268 -45.49 10.57 -4.43
CA GLY A 268 -46.39 9.49 -4.86
C GLY A 268 -45.68 8.29 -5.47
N LYS A 269 -45.33 7.33 -4.61
CA LYS A 269 -45.29 5.87 -4.85
C LYS A 269 -44.75 5.37 -6.21
N HIS A 270 -43.64 4.63 -6.17
CA HIS A 270 -43.62 3.17 -6.23
C HIS A 270 -42.24 2.63 -5.85
#